data_AF-A0A938EKU6-F1
#
_entry.id   AF-A0A938EKU6-F1
#
_cell.length_a   1.000
_cell.length_b   1.000
_cell.length_c   1.000
_cell.angle_alpha   90.00
_cell.angle_beta   90.00
_cell.angle_gamma   90.00
#
_symmetry.space_group_name_H-M   'P 1'
#
loop_
_entity.id
_entity.type
_entity.pdbx_description
1 polymer ?
#
loop_
_entity_poly.entity_id
_entity_poly.type
_entity_poly.pdbx_seq_one_letter_code
_entity_poly.pdbx_strand_id
1 'polypeptide(L)'
;MEGPEAMRQAMVDYVRSLHQAYVDAVATLPAADQARLPLIHADRLTVAAVGVRNLHVIGTVEAMPPTRGPEVEIVDAIDDVSWTLRFFDPVVTPSLGLIDEASGPDYDEVRRALGIRTVVYHLAVPPGGSLTAHHALHAGTGLAHSHAAAARDFDELRAHAPGKQSLVDEMHGASVAGLARAQVALAQAIAPDLAGLVIEPPTDPQEVRRALLGHVRSQV
;
A
#
# COMPACT_ATOMS: atom_id res chain seq x y z
N MET A 1 -22.60 16.10 16.80
CA MET A 1 -21.92 14.80 16.76
C MET A 1 -22.22 14.24 15.39
N GLU A 2 -21.25 14.23 14.48
CA GLU A 2 -21.43 13.65 13.16
C GLU A 2 -21.70 12.14 13.32
N GLY A 3 -22.79 11.66 12.72
CA GLY A 3 -23.17 10.24 12.80
C GLY A 3 -22.29 9.35 11.92
N PRO A 4 -22.42 8.01 12.04
CA PRO A 4 -21.66 7.06 11.22
C PRO A 4 -21.78 7.30 9.70
N GLU A 5 -22.91 7.83 9.23
CA GLU A 5 -23.12 8.19 7.83
C GLU A 5 -22.22 9.33 7.35
N ALA A 6 -22.01 10.36 8.18
CA ALA A 6 -21.13 11.47 7.84
C ALA A 6 -19.66 11.02 7.78
N MET A 7 -19.23 10.16 8.70
CA MET A 7 -17.89 9.56 8.66
C MET A 7 -17.69 8.70 7.41
N ARG A 8 -18.71 7.91 7.02
CA ARG A 8 -18.66 7.14 5.76
C ARG A 8 -18.54 8.05 4.55
N GLN A 9 -19.33 9.12 4.48
CA GLN A 9 -19.23 10.09 3.38
C GLN A 9 -17.86 10.76 3.34
N ALA A 10 -17.31 11.17 4.49
CA ALA A 10 -15.96 11.75 4.56
C ALA A 10 -14.89 10.76 4.05
N MET A 11 -15.03 9.46 4.33
CA MET A 11 -14.13 8.44 3.80
C MET A 11 -14.31 8.22 2.28
N VAL A 12 -15.54 8.26 1.76
CA VAL A 12 -15.80 8.21 0.32
C VAL A 12 -15.07 9.37 -0.38
N ASP A 13 -15.25 10.59 0.13
CA ASP A 13 -14.64 11.79 -0.43
C ASP A 13 -13.11 11.76 -0.31
N TYR A 14 -12.59 11.23 0.80
CA TYR A 14 -11.16 11.04 1.03
C TYR A 14 -10.55 10.04 0.03
N VAL A 15 -11.13 8.86 -0.15
CA VAL A 15 -10.62 7.83 -1.07
C VAL A 15 -10.67 8.34 -2.51
N ARG A 16 -11.78 8.97 -2.92
CA ARG A 16 -11.88 9.58 -4.25
C ARG A 16 -10.79 10.64 -4.46
N SER A 17 -10.60 11.54 -3.51
CA SER A 17 -9.60 12.61 -3.61
C SER A 17 -8.17 12.05 -3.65
N LEU A 18 -7.91 10.98 -2.91
CA LEU A 18 -6.62 10.28 -2.89
C LEU A 18 -6.33 9.65 -4.26
N HIS A 19 -7.30 8.92 -4.84
CA HIS A 19 -7.15 8.31 -6.15
C HIS A 19 -7.03 9.36 -7.26
N GLN A 20 -7.80 10.46 -7.20
CA GLN A 20 -7.65 11.57 -8.15
C GLN A 20 -6.23 12.14 -8.10
N ALA A 21 -5.74 12.48 -6.90
CA ALA A 21 -4.40 13.01 -6.72
C ALA A 21 -3.31 12.06 -7.21
N TYR A 22 -3.50 10.76 -7.03
CA TYR A 22 -2.60 9.75 -7.56
C TYR A 22 -2.61 9.77 -9.10
N VAL A 23 -3.78 9.71 -9.74
CA VAL A 23 -3.91 9.71 -11.21
C VAL A 23 -3.33 10.98 -11.80
N ASP A 24 -3.63 12.15 -11.23
CA ASP A 24 -3.11 13.45 -11.66
C ASP A 24 -1.58 13.49 -11.61
N ALA A 25 -0.98 12.98 -10.52
CA ALA A 25 0.47 12.93 -10.39
C ALA A 25 1.10 11.99 -11.42
N VAL A 26 0.49 10.83 -11.65
CA VAL A 26 0.97 9.83 -12.61
C VAL A 26 0.85 10.30 -14.06
N ALA A 27 -0.16 11.10 -14.40
CA ALA A 27 -0.36 11.64 -15.75
C ALA A 27 0.84 12.47 -16.27
N THR A 28 1.75 12.89 -15.39
CA THR A 28 2.98 13.61 -15.75
C THR A 28 4.12 12.71 -16.24
N LEU A 29 4.01 11.39 -16.07
CA LEU A 29 5.02 10.41 -16.45
C LEU A 29 4.87 9.93 -17.91
N PRO A 30 5.89 9.31 -18.52
CA PRO A 30 5.73 8.60 -19.80
C PRO A 30 4.73 7.45 -19.70
N ALA A 31 3.92 7.21 -20.74
CA ALA A 31 2.85 6.21 -20.73
C ALA A 31 3.30 4.78 -20.36
N ALA A 32 4.50 4.37 -20.79
CA ALA A 32 5.07 3.08 -20.44
C ALA A 32 5.37 2.95 -18.94
N ASP A 33 5.75 4.06 -18.28
CA ASP A 33 5.99 4.08 -16.84
C ASP A 33 4.67 4.11 -16.07
N GLN A 34 3.68 4.88 -16.56
CA GLN A 34 2.33 4.93 -15.97
C GLN A 34 1.70 3.54 -15.86
N ALA A 35 1.71 2.78 -16.95
CA ALA A 35 1.07 1.46 -17.04
C ALA A 35 1.67 0.40 -16.10
N ARG A 36 2.88 0.65 -15.57
CA ARG A 36 3.56 -0.24 -14.61
C ARG A 36 3.25 0.11 -13.16
N LEU A 37 2.62 1.26 -12.89
CA LEU A 37 2.40 1.69 -11.52
C LEU A 37 1.25 0.92 -10.86
N PRO A 38 1.41 0.44 -9.61
CA PRO A 38 0.49 -0.52 -8.99
C PRO A 38 -1.00 -0.14 -9.03
N LEU A 39 -1.37 1.11 -8.76
CA LEU A 39 -2.77 1.51 -8.75
C LEU A 39 -3.36 1.64 -10.17
N ILE A 40 -2.56 2.06 -11.15
CA ILE A 40 -3.00 2.11 -12.55
C ILE A 40 -3.15 0.68 -13.06
N HIS A 41 -2.12 -0.15 -12.88
CA HIS A 41 -2.12 -1.53 -13.33
C HIS A 41 -3.21 -2.40 -12.70
N ALA A 42 -3.68 -2.04 -11.50
CA ALA A 42 -4.74 -2.79 -10.83
C ALA A 42 -6.06 -2.74 -11.61
N ASP A 43 -6.37 -1.63 -12.31
CA ASP A 43 -7.65 -1.26 -12.96
C ASP A 43 -8.89 -1.28 -12.03
N ARG A 44 -8.98 -2.27 -11.15
CA ARG A 44 -10.01 -2.49 -10.14
C ARG A 44 -9.40 -2.92 -8.82
N LEU A 45 -9.85 -2.32 -7.73
CA LEU A 45 -9.46 -2.73 -6.37
C LEU A 45 -10.62 -2.70 -5.38
N THR A 46 -10.47 -3.41 -4.28
CA THR A 46 -11.26 -3.19 -3.07
C THR A 46 -10.48 -2.25 -2.15
N VAL A 47 -11.16 -1.24 -1.62
CA VAL A 47 -10.64 -0.37 -0.57
C VAL A 47 -11.33 -0.72 0.74
N ALA A 48 -10.58 -1.16 1.74
CA ALA A 48 -11.09 -1.38 3.08
C ALA A 48 -10.77 -0.16 3.96
N ALA A 49 -11.82 0.49 4.47
CA ALA A 49 -11.73 1.48 5.54
C ALA A 49 -11.96 0.79 6.88
N VAL A 50 -10.93 0.73 7.71
CA VAL A 50 -10.89 -0.13 8.90
C VAL A 50 -10.70 0.71 10.15
N GLY A 51 -11.72 0.76 10.99
CA GLY A 51 -11.68 1.41 12.29
C GLY A 51 -11.09 0.50 13.35
N VAL A 52 -9.87 0.80 13.80
CA VAL A 52 -9.28 0.32 15.05
C VAL A 52 -8.97 1.56 15.92
N ARG A 53 -7.82 1.63 16.60
CA ARG A 53 -7.40 2.90 17.24
C ARG A 53 -7.04 3.92 16.17
N ASN A 54 -6.27 3.51 15.17
CA ASN A 54 -6.06 4.25 13.94
C ASN A 54 -7.14 3.89 12.92
N LEU A 55 -7.31 4.74 11.91
CA LEU A 55 -8.17 4.46 10.78
C LEU A 55 -7.31 4.02 9.61
N HIS A 56 -7.42 2.75 9.20
CA HIS A 56 -6.64 2.23 8.08
C HIS A 56 -7.42 2.33 6.79
N VAL A 57 -6.70 2.66 5.72
CA VAL A 57 -7.22 2.65 4.34
C VAL A 57 -6.34 1.71 3.53
N ILE A 58 -6.91 0.57 3.14
CA ILE A 58 -6.19 -0.54 2.52
C ILE A 58 -6.72 -0.73 1.10
N GLY A 59 -5.89 -0.49 0.09
CA GLY A 59 -6.21 -0.86 -1.29
C GLY A 59 -5.66 -2.23 -1.62
N THR A 60 -6.50 -3.15 -2.09
CA THR A 60 -6.08 -4.51 -2.50
C THR A 60 -6.84 -4.99 -3.73
N VAL A 61 -6.18 -5.79 -4.56
CA VAL A 61 -6.81 -6.50 -5.71
C VAL A 61 -7.39 -7.85 -5.30
N GLU A 62 -7.16 -8.30 -4.06
CA GLU A 62 -7.73 -9.55 -3.58
C GLU A 62 -9.25 -9.49 -3.50
N ALA A 63 -9.89 -10.55 -3.95
CA ALA A 63 -11.33 -10.71 -3.79
C ALA A 63 -11.65 -10.88 -2.30
N MET A 64 -12.35 -9.90 -1.74
CA MET A 64 -12.89 -10.02 -0.40
C MET A 64 -14.17 -10.87 -0.42
N PRO A 65 -14.45 -11.67 0.62
CA PRO A 65 -15.71 -12.42 0.73
C PRO A 65 -16.93 -11.50 0.57
N PRO A 66 -18.09 -12.00 0.12
CA PRO A 66 -19.32 -11.21 0.04
C PRO A 66 -19.63 -10.48 1.35
N THR A 67 -20.27 -9.33 1.25
CA THR A 67 -20.62 -8.51 2.42
C THR A 67 -21.51 -9.28 3.40
N ARG A 68 -21.31 -9.03 4.70
CA ARG A 68 -22.07 -9.72 5.76
C ARG A 68 -22.72 -8.74 6.73
N GLY A 69 -24.01 -8.94 7.00
CA GLY A 69 -24.72 -8.20 8.05
C GLY A 69 -24.75 -6.68 7.76
N PRO A 70 -24.30 -5.81 8.69
CA PRO A 70 -24.39 -4.35 8.56
C PRO A 70 -23.30 -3.73 7.68
N GLU A 71 -22.52 -4.55 6.97
CA GLU A 71 -21.44 -4.08 6.11
C GLU A 71 -21.98 -3.20 4.97
N VAL A 72 -21.32 -2.06 4.76
CA VAL A 72 -21.67 -1.09 3.73
C VAL A 72 -20.65 -1.16 2.61
N GLU A 73 -21.15 -1.22 1.38
CA GLU A 73 -20.35 -1.23 0.15
C GLU A 73 -20.72 -0.01 -0.71
N ILE A 74 -19.69 0.67 -1.22
CA ILE A 74 -19.83 1.83 -2.12
C ILE A 74 -18.92 1.60 -3.32
N VAL A 75 -19.49 1.64 -4.52
CA VAL A 75 -18.74 1.47 -5.77
C VAL A 75 -18.48 2.85 -6.37
N ASP A 76 -17.26 3.07 -6.84
CA ASP A 76 -16.87 4.32 -7.47
C ASP A 76 -15.75 4.13 -8.50
N ALA A 77 -15.46 5.15 -9.29
CA ALA A 77 -14.39 5.18 -10.28
C ALA A 77 -13.92 6.62 -10.61
N ILE A 78 -12.68 6.70 -11.08
CA ILE A 78 -12.07 7.87 -11.76
C ILE A 78 -11.28 7.32 -12.94
N ASP A 79 -11.53 7.85 -14.14
CA ASP A 79 -10.91 7.39 -15.38
C ASP A 79 -10.97 5.86 -15.51
N ASP A 80 -9.82 5.19 -15.67
CA ASP A 80 -9.73 3.73 -15.80
C ASP A 80 -9.59 2.99 -14.45
N VAL A 81 -9.54 3.72 -13.32
CA VAL A 81 -9.40 3.14 -11.98
C VAL A 81 -10.78 3.06 -11.32
N SER A 82 -11.23 1.83 -11.06
CA SER A 82 -12.49 1.54 -10.37
C SER A 82 -12.24 0.93 -9.00
N TRP A 83 -13.10 1.20 -8.02
CA TRP A 83 -12.97 0.56 -6.72
C TRP A 83 -14.29 0.32 -6.01
N THR A 84 -14.22 -0.60 -5.06
CA THR A 84 -15.28 -0.91 -4.12
C THR A 84 -14.79 -0.58 -2.71
N LEU A 85 -15.37 0.44 -2.09
CA LEU A 85 -15.08 0.84 -0.71
C LEU A 85 -15.97 0.06 0.27
N ARG A 86 -15.35 -0.60 1.24
CA ARG A 86 -16.00 -1.39 2.30
C ARG A 86 -15.54 -0.93 3.67
N PHE A 87 -16.45 -0.94 4.64
CA PHE A 87 -16.21 -0.45 5.99
C PHE A 87 -16.15 -1.59 7.00
N PHE A 88 -15.09 -1.60 7.81
CA PHE A 88 -14.85 -2.61 8.83
C PHE A 88 -14.56 -1.95 10.18
N ASP A 89 -15.14 -2.50 11.24
CA ASP A 89 -14.89 -2.12 12.63
C ASP A 89 -15.07 -3.37 13.51
N PRO A 90 -14.86 -3.31 14.83
CA PRO A 90 -15.06 -4.46 15.72
C PRO A 90 -16.50 -5.00 15.78
N VAL A 91 -17.50 -4.27 15.27
CA VAL A 91 -18.88 -4.76 15.16
C VAL A 91 -19.02 -5.68 13.95
N VAL A 92 -18.39 -5.32 12.82
CA VAL A 92 -18.37 -6.15 11.60
C VAL A 92 -17.37 -7.31 11.71
N THR A 93 -16.18 -7.02 12.25
CA THR A 93 -15.06 -7.96 12.37
C THR A 93 -14.51 -7.91 13.81
N PRO A 94 -15.03 -8.75 14.74
CA PRO A 94 -14.69 -8.67 16.17
C PRO A 94 -13.20 -8.80 16.51
N SER A 95 -12.42 -9.52 15.71
CA SER A 95 -10.97 -9.65 15.91
C SER A 95 -10.22 -8.31 15.81
N LEU A 96 -10.77 -7.31 15.11
CA LEU A 96 -10.21 -5.96 15.07
C LEU A 96 -10.16 -5.30 16.46
N GLY A 97 -11.09 -5.66 17.36
CA GLY A 97 -11.13 -5.13 18.73
C GLY A 97 -10.01 -5.65 19.64
N LEU A 98 -9.19 -6.59 19.16
CA LEU A 98 -8.07 -7.18 19.90
C LEU A 98 -6.71 -6.60 19.51
N ILE A 99 -6.66 -5.76 18.47
CA ILE A 99 -5.41 -5.20 17.95
C ILE A 99 -4.97 -4.05 18.85
N ASP A 100 -3.76 -4.15 19.41
CA ASP A 100 -3.16 -3.09 20.21
C ASP A 100 -2.28 -2.18 19.35
N GLU A 101 -2.71 -0.93 19.22
CA GLU A 101 -2.00 0.10 18.47
C GLU A 101 -1.51 1.24 19.38
N ALA A 102 -1.22 0.93 20.65
CA ALA A 102 -0.76 1.94 21.61
C ALA A 102 0.55 2.62 21.19
N SER A 103 1.45 1.89 20.52
CA SER A 103 2.73 2.40 20.03
C SER A 103 2.69 2.97 18.61
N GLY A 104 1.57 2.82 17.89
CA GLY A 104 1.45 3.20 16.48
C GLY A 104 0.58 2.20 15.70
N PRO A 105 0.34 2.46 14.41
CA PRO A 105 -0.49 1.60 13.57
C PRO A 105 0.13 0.20 13.36
N ASP A 106 -0.69 -0.85 13.50
CA ASP A 106 -0.30 -2.24 13.25
C ASP A 106 -0.85 -2.71 11.90
N TYR A 107 -0.07 -2.46 10.85
CA TYR A 107 -0.45 -2.80 9.48
C TYR A 107 -0.62 -4.30 9.26
N ASP A 108 0.16 -5.14 9.94
CA ASP A 108 0.17 -6.58 9.70
C ASP A 108 -1.01 -7.27 10.37
N GLU A 109 -1.30 -6.95 11.63
CA GLU A 109 -2.43 -7.55 12.34
C GLU A 109 -3.76 -7.11 11.74
N VAL A 110 -3.88 -5.85 11.29
CA VAL A 110 -5.10 -5.37 10.62
C VAL A 110 -5.34 -6.12 9.31
N ARG A 111 -4.30 -6.31 8.48
CA ARG A 111 -4.42 -7.10 7.24
C ARG A 111 -4.79 -8.54 7.54
N ARG A 112 -4.15 -9.15 8.54
CA ARG A 112 -4.42 -10.54 8.96
C ARG A 112 -5.86 -10.71 9.45
N ALA A 113 -6.38 -9.77 10.24
CA ALA A 113 -7.75 -9.80 10.73
C ALA A 113 -8.79 -9.78 9.61
N LEU A 114 -8.48 -9.15 8.47
CA LEU A 114 -9.32 -9.12 7.28
C LEU A 114 -9.02 -10.22 6.26
N GLY A 115 -7.99 -11.04 6.49
CA GLY A 115 -7.53 -12.05 5.54
C GLY A 115 -6.87 -11.49 4.28
N ILE A 116 -6.43 -10.23 4.31
CA ILE A 116 -5.72 -9.56 3.21
C ILE A 116 -4.24 -9.94 3.29
N ARG A 117 -3.66 -10.40 2.18
CA ARG A 117 -2.26 -10.86 2.12
C ARG A 117 -1.37 -9.89 1.34
N THR A 118 -1.95 -9.24 0.34
CA THR A 118 -1.29 -8.35 -0.61
C THR A 118 -2.05 -7.05 -0.70
N VAL A 119 -1.32 -5.96 -0.87
CA VAL A 119 -1.87 -4.61 -0.91
C VAL A 119 -1.20 -3.81 -2.02
N VAL A 120 -2.01 -2.98 -2.68
CA VAL A 120 -1.53 -1.90 -3.56
C VAL A 120 -1.04 -0.75 -2.69
N TYR A 121 -1.74 -0.46 -1.59
CA TYR A 121 -1.32 0.50 -0.57
C TYR A 121 -2.00 0.19 0.77
N HIS A 122 -1.36 0.61 1.86
CA HIS A 122 -1.95 0.58 3.20
C HIS A 122 -1.53 1.83 3.95
N LEU A 123 -2.49 2.71 4.20
CA LEU A 123 -2.30 3.97 4.91
C LEU A 123 -2.98 3.91 6.26
N ALA A 124 -2.48 4.66 7.23
CA ALA A 124 -3.12 4.84 8.54
C ALA A 124 -3.29 6.33 8.83
N VAL A 125 -4.49 6.69 9.28
CA VAL A 125 -4.83 8.03 9.77
C VAL A 125 -4.88 7.95 11.30
N PRO A 126 -4.03 8.70 12.02
CA PRO A 126 -3.99 8.63 13.47
C PRO A 126 -5.27 9.21 14.10
N PRO A 127 -5.56 8.88 15.38
CA PRO A 127 -6.64 9.51 16.13
C PRO A 127 -6.56 11.04 16.05
N GLY A 128 -7.68 11.69 15.70
CA GLY A 128 -7.74 13.14 15.53
C GLY A 128 -7.17 13.67 14.22
N GLY A 129 -6.63 12.80 13.35
CA GLY A 129 -6.33 13.13 11.95
C GLY A 129 -7.61 13.46 11.18
N SER A 130 -7.51 14.33 10.16
CA SER A 130 -8.70 14.75 9.40
C SER A 130 -8.79 14.11 8.02
N LEU A 131 -9.98 13.62 7.70
CA LEU A 131 -10.36 13.05 6.39
C LEU A 131 -10.76 14.17 5.42
N THR A 132 -9.84 15.10 5.16
CA THR A 132 -10.08 16.21 4.23
C THR A 132 -9.47 15.92 2.87
N ALA A 133 -10.00 16.56 1.83
CA ALA A 133 -9.43 16.53 0.49
C ALA A 133 -7.96 16.98 0.48
N HIS A 134 -7.57 17.92 1.37
CA HIS A 134 -6.18 18.37 1.49
C HIS A 134 -5.23 17.26 1.95
N HIS A 135 -5.61 16.47 2.94
CA HIS A 135 -4.78 15.34 3.39
C HIS A 135 -4.78 14.19 2.38
N ALA A 136 -5.93 13.95 1.72
CA ALA A 136 -6.01 12.98 0.64
C ALA A 136 -5.09 13.33 -0.53
N LEU A 137 -4.99 14.62 -0.88
CA LEU A 137 -4.08 15.12 -1.92
C LEU A 137 -2.62 14.78 -1.63
N HIS A 138 -2.14 15.06 -0.40
CA HIS A 138 -0.78 14.71 0.01
C HIS A 138 -0.54 13.20 -0.01
N ALA A 139 -1.49 12.42 0.50
CA ALA A 139 -1.39 10.96 0.51
C ALA A 139 -1.33 10.37 -0.91
N GLY A 140 -2.23 10.79 -1.81
CA GLY A 140 -2.28 10.31 -3.19
C GLY A 140 -1.04 10.67 -3.99
N THR A 141 -0.60 11.94 -3.88
CA THR A 141 0.63 12.42 -4.55
C THR A 141 1.87 11.70 -4.00
N GLY A 142 1.97 11.55 -2.68
CA GLY A 142 3.06 10.82 -2.04
C GLY A 142 3.13 9.35 -2.47
N LEU A 143 1.96 8.71 -2.58
CA LEU A 143 1.86 7.32 -3.05
C LEU A 143 2.30 7.17 -4.50
N ALA A 144 1.87 8.07 -5.40
CA ALA A 144 2.29 8.08 -6.80
C ALA A 144 3.80 8.23 -6.94
N HIS A 145 4.40 9.19 -6.21
CA HIS A 145 5.85 9.38 -6.21
C HIS A 145 6.60 8.18 -5.62
N SER A 146 6.09 7.56 -4.56
CA SER A 146 6.69 6.37 -3.95
C SER A 146 6.70 5.19 -4.94
N HIS A 147 5.58 4.94 -5.62
CA HIS A 147 5.48 3.90 -6.65
C HIS A 147 6.42 4.17 -7.84
N ALA A 148 6.45 5.40 -8.35
CA ALA A 148 7.34 5.78 -9.44
C ALA A 148 8.83 5.73 -9.05
N ALA A 149 9.16 6.03 -7.79
CA ALA A 149 10.51 5.84 -7.28
C ALA A 149 10.88 4.35 -7.20
N ALA A 150 10.00 3.52 -6.63
CA ALA A 150 10.22 2.08 -6.54
C ALA A 150 10.43 1.43 -7.93
N ALA A 151 9.62 1.78 -8.93
CA ALA A 151 9.78 1.27 -10.30
C ALA A 151 11.17 1.59 -10.88
N ARG A 152 11.64 2.83 -10.71
CA ARG A 152 12.98 3.24 -11.14
C ARG A 152 14.09 2.53 -10.37
N ASP A 153 13.94 2.38 -9.05
CA ASP A 153 14.89 1.65 -8.22
C ASP A 153 15.05 0.20 -8.74
N PHE A 154 13.96 -0.46 -9.13
CA PHE A 154 14.01 -1.84 -9.64
C PHE A 154 14.63 -1.94 -11.04
N ASP A 155 14.35 -0.99 -11.93
CA ASP A 155 15.03 -0.94 -13.23
C ASP A 155 16.55 -0.79 -13.05
N GLU A 156 16.96 0.01 -12.08
CA GLU A 156 18.37 0.23 -11.78
C GLU A 156 19.04 -0.96 -11.07
N LEU A 157 18.36 -1.56 -10.08
CA LEU A 157 18.81 -2.79 -9.41
C LEU A 157 19.02 -3.89 -10.45
N ARG A 158 18.08 -4.06 -11.39
CA ARG A 158 18.17 -5.06 -12.44
C ARG A 158 19.38 -4.81 -13.35
N ALA A 159 19.67 -3.56 -13.68
CA ALA A 159 20.82 -3.18 -14.49
C ALA A 159 22.17 -3.44 -13.79
N HIS A 160 22.22 -3.31 -12.45
CA HIS A 160 23.46 -3.43 -11.66
C HIS A 160 23.61 -4.76 -10.92
N ALA A 161 22.71 -5.74 -11.12
CA ALA A 161 22.78 -7.06 -10.49
C ALA A 161 22.94 -8.19 -11.52
N PRO A 162 24.07 -8.25 -12.27
CA PRO A 162 24.30 -9.27 -13.28
C PRO A 162 24.28 -10.68 -12.67
N GLY A 163 23.53 -11.58 -13.29
CA GLY A 163 23.34 -12.96 -12.83
C GLY A 163 22.28 -13.12 -11.72
N LYS A 164 21.71 -12.02 -11.22
CA LYS A 164 20.70 -12.01 -10.14
C LYS A 164 19.39 -11.35 -10.58
N GLN A 165 19.21 -11.09 -11.87
CA GLN A 165 18.07 -10.35 -12.40
C GLN A 165 16.71 -11.00 -12.08
N SER A 166 16.63 -12.34 -12.05
CA SER A 166 15.39 -13.04 -11.67
C SER A 166 14.99 -12.78 -10.21
N LEU A 167 15.97 -12.66 -9.30
CA LEU A 167 15.71 -12.32 -7.90
C LEU A 167 15.24 -10.87 -7.78
N VAL A 168 15.80 -9.96 -8.58
CA VAL A 168 15.31 -8.57 -8.65
C VAL A 168 13.87 -8.50 -9.16
N ASP A 169 13.53 -9.29 -10.18
CA ASP A 169 12.15 -9.36 -10.70
C ASP A 169 11.18 -9.90 -9.65
N GLU A 170 11.58 -10.95 -8.92
CA GLU A 170 10.78 -11.49 -7.81
C GLU A 170 10.62 -10.46 -6.69
N MET A 171 11.68 -9.72 -6.36
CA MET A 171 11.63 -8.65 -5.36
C MET A 171 10.72 -7.50 -5.80
N HIS A 172 10.72 -7.18 -7.10
CA HIS A 172 9.80 -6.19 -7.66
C HIS A 172 8.34 -6.67 -7.52
N GLY A 173 8.06 -7.93 -7.85
CA GLY A 173 6.74 -8.52 -7.61
C GLY A 173 6.32 -8.49 -6.14
N ALA A 174 7.23 -8.82 -5.22
CA ALA A 174 7.00 -8.71 -3.78
C ALA A 174 6.73 -7.27 -3.33
N SER A 175 7.39 -6.28 -3.95
CA SER A 175 7.14 -4.87 -3.68
C SER A 175 5.77 -4.41 -4.16
N VAL A 176 5.36 -4.79 -5.38
CA VAL A 176 4.03 -4.47 -5.93
C VAL A 176 2.92 -5.11 -5.10
N ALA A 177 3.17 -6.29 -4.54
CA ALA A 177 2.24 -7.01 -3.69
C ALA A 177 2.24 -6.54 -2.21
N GLY A 178 3.11 -5.59 -1.82
CA GLY A 178 3.19 -5.10 -0.44
C GLY A 178 3.74 -6.12 0.58
N LEU A 179 4.61 -7.03 0.13
CA LEU A 179 5.20 -8.12 0.92
C LEU A 179 6.57 -7.71 1.48
N ALA A 180 6.59 -6.92 2.56
CA ALA A 180 7.82 -6.37 3.14
C ALA A 180 8.85 -7.43 3.56
N ARG A 181 8.41 -8.50 4.24
CA ARG A 181 9.30 -9.61 4.65
C ARG A 181 9.96 -10.31 3.47
N ALA A 182 9.22 -10.51 2.37
CA ALA A 182 9.75 -11.12 1.15
C ALA A 182 10.78 -10.21 0.48
N GLN A 183 10.56 -8.88 0.47
CA GLN A 183 11.56 -7.93 -0.04
C GLN A 183 12.87 -8.01 0.74
N VAL A 184 12.81 -8.12 2.07
CA VAL A 184 14.02 -8.31 2.90
C VAL A 184 14.74 -9.61 2.55
N ALA A 185 14.02 -10.74 2.51
CA ALA A 185 14.59 -12.04 2.21
C ALA A 185 15.23 -12.08 0.81
N LEU A 186 14.58 -11.48 -0.18
CA LEU A 186 15.09 -11.39 -1.55
C LEU A 186 16.29 -10.45 -1.64
N ALA A 187 16.29 -9.33 -0.91
CA ALA A 187 17.46 -8.45 -0.83
C ALA A 187 18.68 -9.17 -0.21
N GLN A 188 18.48 -9.98 0.83
CA GLN A 188 19.54 -10.81 1.42
C GLN A 188 20.02 -11.90 0.45
N ALA A 189 19.14 -12.46 -0.39
CA ALA A 189 19.55 -13.39 -1.44
C ALA A 189 20.33 -12.69 -2.56
N ILE A 190 19.98 -11.45 -2.91
CA ILE A 190 20.68 -10.65 -3.92
C ILE A 190 22.05 -10.18 -3.40
N ALA A 191 22.16 -9.76 -2.14
CA ALA A 191 23.39 -9.28 -1.54
C ALA A 191 23.60 -9.92 -0.14
N PRO A 192 24.15 -11.14 -0.07
CA PRO A 192 24.32 -11.87 1.19
C PRO A 192 25.25 -11.19 2.22
N ASP A 193 26.12 -10.30 1.75
CA ASP A 193 27.06 -9.50 2.55
C ASP A 193 26.48 -8.14 2.98
N LEU A 194 25.28 -7.78 2.52
CA LEU A 194 24.57 -6.59 2.98
C LEU A 194 24.01 -6.80 4.39
N ALA A 195 24.69 -6.25 5.38
CA ALA A 195 24.29 -6.31 6.78
C ALA A 195 23.16 -5.31 7.13
N GLY A 196 22.47 -5.56 8.25
CA GLY A 196 21.52 -4.61 8.86
C GLY A 196 20.07 -4.73 8.40
N LEU A 197 19.77 -5.58 7.41
CA LEU A 197 18.40 -5.88 7.02
C LEU A 197 17.77 -6.90 7.99
N VAL A 198 16.60 -6.58 8.52
CA VAL A 198 15.86 -7.38 9.51
C VAL A 198 14.53 -7.83 8.91
N ILE A 199 14.16 -9.10 9.14
CA ILE A 199 12.88 -9.67 8.65
C ILE A 199 11.73 -9.43 9.63
N GLU A 200 12.01 -9.40 10.93
CA GLU A 200 10.98 -9.28 11.98
C GLU A 200 11.42 -8.30 13.08
N PRO A 201 10.76 -7.12 13.20
CA PRO A 201 9.89 -6.54 12.18
C PRO A 201 10.67 -6.26 10.88
N PRO A 202 10.03 -6.31 9.70
CA PRO A 202 10.75 -6.10 8.46
C PRO A 202 11.31 -4.67 8.37
N THR A 203 12.56 -4.54 7.95
CA THR A 203 13.14 -3.25 7.55
C THR A 203 12.23 -2.59 6.51
N ASP A 204 12.06 -1.27 6.59
CA ASP A 204 11.18 -0.54 5.70
C ASP A 204 11.53 -0.82 4.22
N PRO A 205 10.53 -1.15 3.36
CA PRO A 205 10.77 -1.46 1.95
C PRO A 205 11.61 -0.42 1.18
N GLN A 206 11.44 0.87 1.47
CA GLN A 206 12.23 1.91 0.83
C GLN A 206 13.68 1.89 1.32
N GLU A 207 13.90 1.64 2.61
CA GLU A 207 15.25 1.46 3.17
C GLU A 207 15.93 0.22 2.61
N VAL A 208 15.23 -0.90 2.47
CA VAL A 208 15.75 -2.14 1.85
C VAL A 208 16.22 -1.84 0.42
N ARG A 209 15.37 -1.22 -0.42
CA ARG A 209 15.74 -0.86 -1.80
C ARG A 209 16.93 0.09 -1.84
N ARG A 210 16.93 1.14 -0.99
CA ARG A 210 18.02 2.13 -0.93
C ARG A 210 19.35 1.47 -0.55
N ALA A 211 19.37 0.63 0.48
CA ALA A 211 20.56 -0.07 0.93
C ALA A 211 21.08 -1.03 -0.15
N LEU A 212 20.19 -1.81 -0.75
CA LEU A 212 20.55 -2.74 -1.82
C LEU A 212 21.10 -2.01 -3.05
N LEU A 213 20.47 -0.91 -3.46
CA LEU A 213 20.92 -0.11 -4.60
C LEU A 213 22.32 0.49 -4.35
N GLY A 214 22.55 1.03 -3.15
CA GLY A 214 23.87 1.51 -2.74
C GLY A 214 24.94 0.40 -2.78
N HIS A 215 24.57 -0.80 -2.33
CA HIS A 215 25.45 -1.95 -2.36
C HIS A 215 25.81 -2.39 -3.79
N VAL A 216 24.83 -2.64 -4.66
CA VAL A 216 25.11 -3.14 -6.02
C VAL A 216 25.86 -2.12 -6.89
N ARG A 217 25.64 -0.82 -6.69
CA ARG A 217 26.40 0.24 -7.38
C ARG A 217 27.88 0.28 -6.97
N SER A 218 28.22 -0.15 -5.75
CA SER A 218 29.60 -0.18 -5.26
C SER A 218 30.42 -1.37 -5.78
N GLN A 219 29.76 -2.33 -6.42
CA GLN A 219 30.37 -3.58 -6.93
C GLN A 219 30.72 -3.49 -8.43
N VAL A 220 30.35 -2.40 -9.10
CA VAL A 220 30.61 -2.12 -10.53
C VAL A 220 31.74 -1.12 -10.66
#